data_AF-A0A1G9WN10-F1
#
_entry.id   AF-A0A1G9WN10-F1
#
_cell.length_a   1.000
_cell.length_b   1.000
_cell.length_c   1.000
_cell.angle_alpha   90.00
_cell.angle_beta   90.00
_cell.angle_gamma   90.00
#
_symmetry.space_group_name_H-M   'P 1'
#
loop_
_entity.id
_entity.type
_entity.pdbx_description
1 polymer ?
#
loop_
_entity_poly.entity_id
_entity_poly.type
_entity_poly.pdbx_seq_one_letter_code
_entity_poly.pdbx_strand_id
1 'polypeptide(L)'
;MQPFFSIFLIVFIPFLAYGTAIILNHSILWGYKKASSELEFPEKLTQRATHTRRQRLTLVLFIFYGLALWAASSWPLLLIYVVYAAILGAIIVMDFEQQIILNTFVLALALLALAATPVLSAALTERILAGAGSFAIFLLLAVLTRGGIGGGDIKLIGALGLFLGLDRIIFTVVCGIIAGGLVSLFLLSTKRKKRKDAIAYGPYFAIAAMIALYV
;
A
#
# COMPACT_ATOMS: atom_id res chain seq x y z
N MET A 1 21.00 6.80 20.43
CA MET A 1 21.67 7.95 19.77
C MET A 1 21.15 8.04 18.33
N GLN A 2 20.21 8.94 18.03
CA GLN A 2 19.79 9.25 16.65
C GLN A 2 20.20 10.69 16.27
N PRO A 3 21.44 10.94 15.81
CA PRO A 3 21.80 12.22 15.19
C PRO A 3 22.00 12.08 13.67
N PHE A 4 21.53 10.99 13.05
CA PHE A 4 21.91 10.65 11.67
C PHE A 4 21.04 11.31 10.59
N PHE A 5 19.83 11.75 10.94
CA PHE A 5 18.91 12.40 9.99
C PHE A 5 18.93 13.91 10.22
N SER A 6 19.70 14.59 9.40
CA SER A 6 19.85 16.05 9.44
C SER A 6 18.52 16.76 9.20
N ILE A 7 18.39 17.98 9.76
CA ILE A 7 17.30 18.94 9.47
C ILE A 7 17.05 19.08 7.96
N PHE A 8 18.11 18.94 7.16
CA PHE A 8 18.08 18.97 5.71
C PHE A 8 17.11 17.97 5.08
N LEU A 9 17.05 16.73 5.58
CA LEU A 9 16.15 15.71 5.04
C LEU A 9 14.68 16.04 5.31
N ILE A 10 14.37 16.59 6.48
CA ILE A 10 13.01 17.00 6.85
C ILE A 10 12.52 18.11 5.92
N VAL A 11 13.38 19.07 5.59
CA VAL A 11 13.08 20.16 4.63
C VAL A 11 12.88 19.62 3.21
N PHE A 12 13.55 18.51 2.85
CA PHE A 12 13.46 17.93 1.50
C PHE A 12 12.24 17.01 1.31
N ILE A 13 11.68 16.42 2.37
CA ILE A 13 10.52 15.52 2.29
C ILE A 13 9.33 16.11 1.52
N PRO A 14 8.87 17.36 1.76
CA PRO A 14 7.78 17.95 0.98
C PRO A 14 8.05 17.96 -0.53
N PHE A 15 9.27 18.32 -0.93
CA PHE A 15 9.67 18.39 -2.34
C PHE A 15 9.76 17.00 -2.97
N LEU A 16 10.33 16.05 -2.24
CA LEU A 16 10.41 14.65 -2.67
C LEU A 16 9.00 14.05 -2.82
N ALA A 17 8.13 14.23 -1.83
CA ALA A 17 6.75 13.76 -1.87
C ALA A 17 5.98 14.36 -3.04
N TYR A 18 6.13 15.66 -3.30
CA TYR A 18 5.50 16.33 -4.45
C TYR A 18 6.04 15.79 -5.79
N GLY A 19 7.35 15.65 -5.93
CA GLY A 19 7.99 15.09 -7.13
C GLY A 19 7.55 13.65 -7.40
N THR A 20 7.59 12.79 -6.39
CA THR A 20 7.11 11.40 -6.53
C THR A 20 5.62 11.33 -6.83
N ALA A 21 4.79 12.21 -6.24
CA ALA A 21 3.36 12.27 -6.53
C ALA A 21 3.07 12.57 -8.01
N ILE A 22 3.87 13.42 -8.67
CA ILE A 22 3.73 13.70 -10.11
C ILE A 22 3.99 12.43 -10.93
N ILE A 23 5.09 11.73 -10.63
CA ILE A 23 5.48 10.50 -11.33
C ILE A 23 4.41 9.43 -11.14
N LEU A 24 4.03 9.16 -9.89
CA LEU A 24 3.01 8.17 -9.55
C LEU A 24 1.65 8.51 -10.18
N ASN A 25 1.25 9.78 -10.17
CA ASN A 25 0.01 10.20 -10.83
C ASN A 25 0.02 9.87 -12.33
N HIS A 26 1.17 10.01 -13.00
CA HIS A 26 1.32 9.64 -14.41
C HIS A 26 1.28 8.11 -14.61
N SER A 27 2.04 7.36 -13.79
CA SER A 27 2.07 5.89 -13.84
C SER A 27 0.70 5.26 -13.55
N ILE A 28 -0.05 5.80 -12.58
CA ILE A 28 -1.41 5.37 -12.26
C ILE A 28 -2.34 5.66 -13.43
N LEU A 29 -2.30 6.86 -14.00
CA LEU A 29 -3.15 7.21 -15.14
C LEU A 29 -2.88 6.30 -16.35
N TRP A 30 -1.61 6.01 -16.62
CA TRP A 30 -1.21 5.06 -17.66
C TRP A 30 -1.76 3.66 -17.39
N GLY A 31 -1.63 3.19 -16.14
CA GLY A 31 -2.16 1.89 -15.72
C GLY A 31 -3.68 1.80 -15.83
N TYR A 32 -4.41 2.84 -15.43
CA TYR A 32 -5.87 2.92 -15.59
C TYR A 32 -6.31 2.88 -17.04
N LYS A 33 -5.60 3.60 -17.94
CA LYS A 33 -5.91 3.54 -19.38
C LYS A 33 -5.71 2.15 -19.96
N LYS A 34 -4.68 1.42 -19.47
CA LYS A 34 -4.39 0.05 -19.90
C LYS A 34 -5.40 -0.96 -19.34
N ALA A 35 -5.86 -0.76 -18.11
CA ALA A 35 -6.83 -1.61 -17.42
C ALA A 35 -8.25 -1.01 -17.43
N SER A 36 -8.63 -0.32 -18.50
CA SER A 36 -9.86 0.49 -18.54
C SER A 36 -11.15 -0.32 -18.33
N SER A 37 -11.14 -1.60 -18.70
CA SER A 37 -12.25 -2.53 -18.49
C SER A 37 -12.42 -3.00 -17.05
N GLU A 38 -11.40 -2.83 -16.21
CA GLU A 38 -11.40 -3.28 -14.80
C GLU A 38 -11.78 -2.15 -13.83
N LEU A 39 -11.97 -0.93 -14.31
CA LEU A 39 -12.25 0.24 -13.49
C LEU A 39 -13.70 0.23 -12.99
N GLU A 40 -13.88 0.44 -11.69
CA GLU A 40 -15.22 0.57 -11.08
C GLU A 40 -15.89 1.91 -11.42
N PHE A 41 -15.10 3.00 -11.53
CA PHE A 41 -15.60 4.36 -11.77
C PHE A 41 -14.89 5.05 -12.94
N PRO A 42 -14.98 4.50 -14.17
CA PRO A 42 -14.26 5.02 -15.33
C PRO A 42 -14.67 6.45 -15.69
N GLU A 43 -15.91 6.87 -15.42
CA GLU A 43 -16.40 8.22 -15.63
C GLU A 43 -15.68 9.28 -14.79
N LYS A 44 -15.02 8.87 -13.70
CA LYS A 44 -14.26 9.77 -12.83
C LYS A 44 -12.87 10.10 -13.38
N LEU A 45 -12.43 9.54 -14.52
CA LEU A 45 -11.13 9.83 -15.14
C LEU A 45 -11.07 11.20 -15.85
N THR A 46 -11.36 12.27 -15.11
CA THR A 46 -11.32 13.66 -15.61
C THR A 46 -9.97 14.34 -15.31
N GLN A 47 -9.70 15.46 -15.98
CA GLN A 47 -8.54 16.31 -15.62
C GLN A 47 -8.61 16.79 -14.16
N ARG A 48 -9.80 17.12 -13.65
CA ARG A 48 -9.99 17.53 -12.25
C ARG A 48 -9.68 16.39 -11.27
N ALA A 49 -10.07 15.16 -11.61
CA ALA A 49 -9.71 13.99 -10.83
C ALA A 49 -8.19 13.75 -10.83
N THR A 50 -7.51 14.00 -11.95
CA THR A 50 -6.04 13.91 -12.03
C THR A 50 -5.35 14.91 -11.08
N HIS A 51 -5.84 16.15 -11.01
CA HIS A 51 -5.32 17.14 -10.06
C HIS A 51 -5.56 16.72 -8.61
N THR A 52 -6.77 16.25 -8.31
CA THR A 52 -7.16 15.80 -6.97
C THR A 52 -6.34 14.58 -6.53
N ARG A 53 -6.13 13.62 -7.44
CA ARG A 53 -5.28 12.43 -7.21
C ARG A 53 -3.86 12.84 -6.86
N ARG A 54 -3.28 13.76 -7.61
CA ARG A 54 -1.93 14.29 -7.32
C ARG A 54 -1.85 14.90 -5.92
N GLN A 55 -2.84 15.73 -5.53
CA GLN A 55 -2.87 16.32 -4.19
C GLN A 55 -2.96 15.25 -3.08
N ARG A 56 -3.84 14.26 -3.26
CA ARG A 56 -3.97 13.13 -2.32
C ARG A 56 -2.67 12.34 -2.21
N LEU A 57 -2.02 12.05 -3.34
CA LEU A 57 -0.71 11.39 -3.35
C LEU A 57 0.33 12.22 -2.60
N THR A 58 0.45 13.52 -2.87
CA THR A 58 1.42 14.38 -2.16
C THR A 58 1.22 14.32 -0.65
N LEU A 59 -0.03 14.41 -0.17
CA LEU A 59 -0.32 14.37 1.27
C LEU A 59 0.01 13.02 1.90
N VAL A 60 -0.40 11.91 1.27
CA VAL A 60 -0.11 10.56 1.76
C VAL A 60 1.40 10.31 1.79
N LEU A 61 2.09 10.65 0.70
CA LEU A 61 3.55 10.47 0.58
C LEU A 61 4.32 11.34 1.57
N PHE A 62 3.86 12.57 1.83
CA PHE A 62 4.49 13.44 2.83
C PHE A 62 4.51 12.77 4.21
N ILE A 63 3.37 12.22 4.64
CA ILE A 63 3.26 11.49 5.91
C ILE A 63 4.11 10.22 5.87
N PHE A 64 3.97 9.42 4.81
CA PHE A 64 4.64 8.13 4.69
C PHE A 64 6.17 8.25 4.59
N TYR A 65 6.68 9.30 3.96
CA TYR A 65 8.13 9.58 3.93
C TYR A 65 8.65 10.08 5.26
N GLY A 66 7.86 10.87 6.00
CA GLY A 66 8.19 11.22 7.38
C GLY A 66 8.31 9.97 8.28
N LEU A 67 7.38 9.04 8.12
CA LEU A 67 7.43 7.74 8.80
C LEU A 67 8.66 6.92 8.35
N ALA A 68 8.88 6.75 7.05
CA ALA A 68 10.04 6.03 6.51
C ALA A 68 11.38 6.61 7.03
N LEU A 69 11.49 7.93 7.11
CA LEU A 69 12.66 8.61 7.67
C LEU A 69 12.89 8.24 9.13
N TRP A 70 11.82 8.23 9.93
CA TRP A 70 11.90 7.90 11.35
C TRP A 70 12.19 6.41 11.61
N ALA A 71 11.68 5.53 10.74
CA ALA A 71 11.88 4.07 10.85
C ALA A 71 13.28 3.61 10.42
N ALA A 72 13.89 4.30 9.47
CA ALA A 72 15.16 3.88 8.91
C ALA A 72 16.30 4.09 9.92
N SER A 73 17.22 3.12 10.02
CA SER A 73 18.45 3.22 10.82
C SER A 73 19.69 3.53 9.99
N SER A 74 19.59 3.41 8.66
CA SER A 74 20.69 3.61 7.71
C SER A 74 20.18 4.15 6.36
N TRP A 75 21.07 4.73 5.56
CA TRP A 75 20.72 5.27 4.23
C TRP A 75 20.17 4.21 3.25
N PRO A 76 20.73 2.99 3.14
CA PRO A 76 20.15 1.96 2.28
C PRO A 76 18.72 1.59 2.70
N LEU A 77 18.49 1.48 4.01
CA LEU A 77 17.16 1.16 4.54
C LEU A 77 16.17 2.30 4.30
N LEU A 78 16.61 3.55 4.43
CA LEU A 78 15.80 4.72 4.10
C LEU A 78 15.33 4.70 2.64
N LEU A 79 16.24 4.41 1.70
CA LEU A 79 15.88 4.32 0.28
C LEU A 79 14.82 3.25 0.04
N ILE A 80 15.00 2.07 0.63
CA ILE A 80 14.03 0.97 0.54
C ILE A 80 12.67 1.41 1.11
N TYR A 81 12.65 2.04 2.29
CA TYR A 81 11.40 2.48 2.93
C TYR A 81 10.71 3.62 2.20
N VAL A 82 11.46 4.53 1.56
CA VAL A 82 10.88 5.59 0.71
C VAL A 82 10.22 4.99 -0.54
N VAL A 83 10.86 4.02 -1.21
CA VAL A 83 10.23 3.35 -2.36
C VAL A 83 9.02 2.52 -1.93
N TYR A 84 9.13 1.81 -0.81
CA TYR A 84 8.02 1.08 -0.19
C TYR A 84 6.83 2.01 0.13
N ALA A 85 7.09 3.13 0.79
CA ALA A 85 6.13 4.19 1.08
C ALA A 85 5.47 4.74 -0.19
N ALA A 86 6.24 4.94 -1.26
CA ALA A 86 5.73 5.43 -2.54
C ALA A 86 4.71 4.47 -3.15
N ILE A 87 5.04 3.17 -3.15
CA ILE A 87 4.16 2.12 -3.69
C ILE A 87 2.88 2.01 -2.84
N LEU A 88 3.00 1.98 -1.51
CA LEU A 88 1.83 1.91 -0.63
C LEU A 88 0.94 3.14 -0.73
N GLY A 89 1.54 4.34 -0.83
CA GLY A 89 0.80 5.58 -1.05
C GLY A 89 0.02 5.58 -2.37
N ALA A 90 0.62 5.04 -3.44
CA ALA A 90 -0.09 4.83 -4.70
C ALA A 90 -1.27 3.87 -4.54
N ILE A 91 -1.08 2.74 -3.84
CA ILE A 91 -2.12 1.73 -3.61
C ILE A 91 -3.31 2.30 -2.84
N ILE A 92 -3.03 3.06 -1.77
CA ILE A 92 -4.08 3.75 -1.00
C ILE A 92 -4.94 4.63 -1.91
N VAL A 93 -4.30 5.44 -2.74
CA VAL A 93 -5.02 6.39 -3.59
C VAL A 93 -5.79 5.66 -4.70
N MET A 94 -5.20 4.61 -5.29
CA MET A 94 -5.87 3.83 -6.33
C MET A 94 -7.11 3.12 -5.80
N ASP A 95 -7.00 2.46 -4.65
CA ASP A 95 -8.11 1.70 -4.10
C ASP A 95 -9.25 2.61 -3.62
N PHE A 96 -8.94 3.79 -3.07
CA PHE A 96 -9.98 4.78 -2.75
C PHE A 96 -10.64 5.42 -3.97
N GLU A 97 -9.93 5.53 -5.09
CA GLU A 97 -10.45 6.20 -6.29
C GLU A 97 -11.26 5.26 -7.17
N GLN A 98 -10.74 4.05 -7.40
CA GLN A 98 -11.25 3.11 -8.41
C GLN A 98 -11.48 1.69 -7.85
N GLN A 99 -11.22 1.45 -6.56
CA GLN A 99 -11.34 0.13 -5.92
C GLN A 99 -10.54 -0.97 -6.65
N ILE A 100 -9.40 -0.57 -7.23
CA ILE A 100 -8.48 -1.46 -7.91
C ILE A 100 -7.06 -1.29 -7.41
N ILE A 101 -6.32 -2.39 -7.40
CA ILE A 101 -4.89 -2.41 -7.13
C ILE A 101 -4.20 -2.94 -8.39
N LEU A 102 -3.55 -2.03 -9.13
CA LEU A 102 -2.87 -2.37 -10.37
C LEU A 102 -1.73 -3.38 -10.12
N ASN A 103 -1.71 -4.46 -10.90
CA ASN A 103 -0.70 -5.53 -10.79
C ASN A 103 0.74 -4.99 -10.90
N THR A 104 0.97 -3.93 -11.66
CA THR A 104 2.29 -3.28 -11.78
C THR A 104 2.85 -2.83 -10.44
N PHE A 105 2.01 -2.27 -9.55
CA PHE A 105 2.43 -1.80 -8.24
C PHE A 105 2.67 -2.95 -7.26
N VAL A 106 1.83 -3.99 -7.32
CA VAL A 106 2.05 -5.20 -6.53
C VAL A 106 3.35 -5.89 -6.94
N LEU A 107 3.61 -5.99 -8.26
CA LEU A 107 4.85 -6.55 -8.77
C LEU A 107 6.05 -5.69 -8.36
N ALA A 108 5.96 -4.37 -8.46
CA ALA A 108 7.01 -3.47 -7.98
C ALA A 108 7.30 -3.68 -6.49
N LEU A 109 6.28 -3.90 -5.67
CA LEU A 109 6.42 -4.20 -4.25
C LEU A 109 7.13 -5.55 -4.02
N ALA A 110 6.73 -6.59 -4.75
CA ALA A 110 7.36 -7.90 -4.66
C ALA A 110 8.83 -7.88 -5.12
N LEU A 111 9.14 -7.16 -6.20
CA LEU A 111 10.51 -6.99 -6.68
C LEU A 111 11.36 -6.18 -5.70
N LEU A 112 10.80 -5.10 -5.13
CA LEU A 112 11.45 -4.34 -4.07
C LEU A 112 11.73 -5.23 -2.87
N ALA A 113 10.77 -6.07 -2.47
CA ALA A 113 10.96 -7.01 -1.39
C ALA A 113 12.18 -7.91 -1.67
N LEU A 114 12.23 -8.59 -2.82
CA LEU A 114 13.35 -9.47 -3.17
C LEU A 114 14.69 -8.72 -3.22
N ALA A 115 14.73 -7.54 -3.83
CA ALA A 115 15.93 -6.72 -3.91
C ALA A 115 16.41 -6.22 -2.53
N ALA A 116 15.49 -5.95 -1.61
CA ALA A 116 15.77 -5.47 -0.26
C ALA A 116 16.24 -6.57 0.70
N THR A 117 16.16 -7.86 0.31
CA THR A 117 16.54 -9.01 1.18
C THR A 117 17.91 -8.86 1.86
N PRO A 118 18.98 -8.41 1.20
CA PRO A 118 20.30 -8.30 1.85
C PRO A 118 20.38 -7.24 2.96
N VAL A 119 19.43 -6.30 2.96
CA VAL A 119 19.39 -5.15 3.88
C VAL A 119 18.38 -5.37 5.01
N LEU A 120 17.33 -6.16 4.74
CA LEU A 120 16.29 -6.50 5.71
C LEU A 120 16.75 -7.65 6.60
N SER A 121 16.23 -7.70 7.82
CA SER A 121 16.65 -8.67 8.83
C SER A 121 16.19 -10.11 8.59
N ALA A 122 15.08 -10.29 7.86
CA ALA A 122 14.47 -11.60 7.62
C ALA A 122 15.15 -12.36 6.48
N ALA A 123 15.35 -13.67 6.66
CA ALA A 123 15.94 -14.53 5.64
C ALA A 123 15.03 -14.66 4.40
N LEU A 124 15.63 -14.91 3.22
CA LEU A 124 14.87 -15.06 1.97
C LEU A 124 13.77 -16.13 2.08
N THR A 125 14.10 -17.29 2.67
CA THR A 125 13.15 -18.41 2.85
C THR A 125 11.96 -18.01 3.69
N GLU A 126 12.19 -17.31 4.80
CA GLU A 126 11.13 -16.81 5.68
C GLU A 126 10.20 -15.86 4.93
N ARG A 127 10.77 -14.96 4.12
CA ARG A 127 10.01 -13.98 3.35
C ARG A 127 9.17 -14.65 2.26
N ILE A 128 9.72 -15.65 1.57
CA ILE A 128 8.97 -16.47 0.61
C ILE A 128 7.81 -17.19 1.31
N LEU A 129 8.05 -17.78 2.48
CA LEU A 129 7.01 -18.44 3.28
C LEU A 129 5.94 -17.44 3.74
N ALA A 130 6.32 -16.26 4.19
CA ALA A 130 5.40 -15.20 4.59
C ALA A 130 4.55 -14.72 3.41
N GLY A 131 5.16 -14.47 2.26
CA GLY A 131 4.46 -14.04 1.05
C GLY A 131 3.53 -15.11 0.50
N ALA A 132 4.01 -16.33 0.33
CA ALA A 132 3.22 -17.44 -0.18
C ALA A 132 2.11 -17.84 0.79
N GLY A 133 2.41 -17.90 2.09
CA GLY A 133 1.45 -18.27 3.13
C GLY A 133 0.33 -17.24 3.26
N SER A 134 0.67 -15.95 3.34
CA SER A 134 -0.33 -14.88 3.44
C SER A 134 -1.20 -14.79 2.17
N PHE A 135 -0.61 -14.94 0.98
CA PHE A 135 -1.36 -15.05 -0.28
C PHE A 135 -2.32 -16.25 -0.28
N ALA A 136 -1.83 -17.44 0.10
CA ALA A 136 -2.62 -18.66 0.11
C ALA A 136 -3.79 -18.59 1.10
N ILE A 137 -3.57 -18.02 2.29
CA ILE A 137 -4.62 -17.80 3.29
C ILE A 137 -5.70 -16.87 2.74
N PHE A 138 -5.32 -15.72 2.17
CA PHE A 138 -6.29 -14.77 1.61
C PHE A 138 -7.01 -15.34 0.39
N LEU A 139 -6.33 -16.14 -0.44
CA LEU A 139 -6.94 -16.85 -1.55
C LEU A 139 -7.96 -17.87 -1.06
N LEU A 140 -7.62 -18.66 -0.04
CA LEU A 140 -8.54 -19.61 0.58
C LEU A 140 -9.77 -18.90 1.14
N LEU A 141 -9.59 -17.80 1.87
CA LEU A 141 -10.69 -16.98 2.36
C LEU A 141 -11.57 -16.43 1.23
N ALA A 142 -10.97 -15.98 0.12
CA ALA A 142 -11.72 -15.52 -1.05
C ALA A 142 -12.58 -16.65 -1.65
N VAL A 143 -12.05 -17.88 -1.75
CA VAL A 143 -12.79 -19.04 -2.23
C VAL A 143 -13.93 -19.42 -1.27
N LEU A 144 -13.65 -19.48 0.03
CA LEU A 144 -14.64 -19.84 1.05
C LEU A 144 -15.78 -18.81 1.16
N THR A 145 -15.45 -17.53 0.99
CA THR A 145 -16.43 -16.43 1.00
C THR A 145 -17.11 -16.20 -0.36
N ARG A 146 -16.86 -17.06 -1.36
CA ARG A 146 -17.41 -16.96 -2.71
C ARG A 146 -17.13 -15.61 -3.38
N GLY A 147 -15.89 -15.13 -3.24
CA GLY A 147 -15.44 -13.85 -3.77
C GLY A 147 -15.68 -12.65 -2.85
N GLY A 148 -15.86 -12.87 -1.54
CA GLY A 148 -16.03 -11.80 -0.57
C GLY A 148 -14.78 -10.95 -0.33
N ILE A 149 -13.60 -11.43 -0.76
CA ILE A 149 -12.32 -10.71 -0.68
C ILE A 149 -11.88 -10.31 -2.10
N GLY A 150 -11.47 -9.05 -2.25
CA GLY A 150 -11.00 -8.51 -3.52
C GLY A 150 -9.70 -9.17 -3.99
N GLY A 151 -9.62 -9.53 -5.27
CA GLY A 151 -8.40 -10.14 -5.85
C GLY A 151 -7.16 -9.25 -5.74
N GLY A 152 -7.34 -7.92 -5.68
CA GLY A 152 -6.27 -6.96 -5.41
C GLY A 152 -5.68 -7.12 -4.00
N ASP A 153 -6.52 -7.31 -2.99
CA ASP A 153 -6.09 -7.45 -1.58
C ASP A 153 -5.28 -8.73 -1.37
N ILE A 154 -5.69 -9.84 -2.00
CA ILE A 154 -4.97 -11.13 -1.94
C ILE A 154 -3.54 -10.95 -2.44
N LYS A 155 -3.38 -10.30 -3.60
CA LYS A 155 -2.09 -10.02 -4.23
C LYS A 155 -1.26 -9.04 -3.40
N LEU A 156 -1.89 -8.00 -2.86
CA LEU A 156 -1.24 -7.02 -1.99
C LEU A 156 -0.67 -7.69 -0.74
N ILE A 157 -1.48 -8.47 -0.03
CA ILE A 157 -1.05 -9.16 1.20
C ILE A 157 0.11 -10.13 0.92
N GLY A 158 0.06 -10.87 -0.19
CA GLY A 158 1.19 -11.70 -0.61
C GLY A 158 2.49 -10.91 -0.81
N ALA A 159 2.43 -9.79 -1.52
CA ALA A 159 3.60 -8.92 -1.73
C ALA A 159 4.06 -8.25 -0.43
N LEU A 160 3.15 -7.89 0.47
CA LEU A 160 3.46 -7.39 1.81
C LEU A 160 4.15 -8.45 2.66
N GLY A 161 3.71 -9.71 2.59
CA GLY A 161 4.35 -10.84 3.27
C GLY A 161 5.79 -11.04 2.79
N LEU A 162 6.03 -10.96 1.48
CA LEU A 162 7.39 -10.97 0.93
C LEU A 162 8.24 -9.83 1.51
N PHE A 163 7.67 -8.63 1.65
CA PHE A 163 8.44 -7.48 2.15
C PHE A 163 8.73 -7.58 3.65
N LEU A 164 7.69 -7.83 4.44
CA LEU A 164 7.67 -7.69 5.90
C LEU A 164 8.20 -8.91 6.67
N GLY A 165 8.21 -10.10 6.07
CA GLY A 165 8.51 -11.34 6.79
C GLY A 165 7.33 -11.85 7.63
N LEU A 166 7.55 -12.94 8.39
CA LEU A 166 6.45 -13.65 9.07
C LEU A 166 5.88 -12.87 10.26
N ASP A 167 6.74 -12.23 11.05
CA ASP A 167 6.31 -11.57 12.28
C ASP A 167 5.42 -10.36 11.99
N ARG A 168 5.86 -9.52 11.06
CA ARG A 168 5.21 -8.24 10.75
C ARG A 168 3.99 -8.39 9.84
N ILE A 169 3.91 -9.44 9.02
CA ILE A 169 2.73 -9.67 8.18
C ILE A 169 1.50 -10.01 9.00
N ILE A 170 1.66 -10.74 10.12
CA ILE A 170 0.56 -11.08 11.02
C ILE A 170 -0.04 -9.80 11.61
N PHE A 171 0.81 -8.92 12.15
CA PHE A 171 0.38 -7.61 12.65
C PHE A 171 -0.37 -6.83 11.57
N THR A 172 0.19 -6.77 10.37
CA THR A 172 -0.39 -6.04 9.22
C THR A 172 -1.77 -6.56 8.84
N VAL A 173 -1.93 -7.88 8.75
CA VAL A 173 -3.21 -8.52 8.41
C VAL A 173 -4.24 -8.26 9.50
N VAL A 174 -3.89 -8.46 10.76
CA VAL A 174 -4.82 -8.28 11.89
C VAL A 174 -5.27 -6.83 11.99
N CYS A 175 -4.34 -5.88 12.03
CA CYS A 175 -4.66 -4.46 12.11
C CYS A 175 -5.42 -3.98 10.87
N GLY A 176 -5.06 -4.45 9.68
CA GLY A 176 -5.77 -4.11 8.44
C GLY A 176 -7.21 -4.60 8.43
N ILE A 177 -7.47 -5.85 8.84
CA ILE A 177 -8.83 -6.41 8.95
C ILE A 177 -9.64 -5.64 9.99
N ILE A 178 -9.07 -5.35 11.17
CA ILE A 178 -9.77 -4.62 12.23
C ILE A 178 -10.13 -3.21 11.75
N ALA A 179 -9.15 -2.46 11.21
CA ALA A 179 -9.38 -1.10 10.74
C ALA A 179 -10.39 -1.06 9.57
N GLY A 180 -10.22 -1.92 8.57
CA GLY A 180 -11.14 -2.02 7.44
C GLY A 180 -12.55 -2.48 7.84
N GLY A 181 -12.64 -3.43 8.78
CA GLY A 181 -13.90 -3.90 9.34
C GLY A 181 -14.65 -2.82 10.13
N LEU A 182 -13.94 -2.04 10.96
CA LEU A 182 -14.52 -0.92 11.71
C LEU A 182 -15.06 0.16 10.77
N VAL A 183 -14.30 0.55 9.75
CA VAL A 183 -14.77 1.55 8.78
C VAL A 183 -15.92 0.99 7.94
N SER A 184 -15.86 -0.28 7.53
CA SER A 184 -16.96 -0.94 6.83
C SER A 184 -18.24 -0.93 7.66
N LEU A 185 -18.14 -1.26 8.95
CA LEU A 185 -19.26 -1.24 9.89
C LEU A 185 -19.82 0.17 10.08
N PHE A 186 -18.95 1.19 10.18
CA PHE A 186 -19.37 2.59 10.25
C PHE A 186 -20.11 3.04 8.98
N LEU A 187 -19.61 2.69 7.79
CA LEU A 187 -20.25 3.04 6.51
C LEU A 187 -21.61 2.35 6.32
N LEU A 188 -21.73 1.10 6.77
CA LEU A 188 -22.99 0.35 6.74
C LEU A 188 -24.00 0.88 7.76
N SER A 189 -23.57 1.19 8.97
CA SER A 189 -24.45 1.73 10.03
C SER A 189 -24.96 3.14 9.72
N THR A 190 -24.13 3.97 9.10
CA THR A 190 -24.52 5.30 8.61
C THR A 190 -25.29 5.26 7.28
N LYS A 191 -25.57 4.07 6.74
CA LYS A 191 -26.27 3.83 5.45
C LYS A 191 -25.62 4.53 4.25
N ARG A 192 -24.33 4.90 4.35
CA ARG A 192 -23.58 5.50 3.24
C ARG A 192 -23.18 4.45 2.19
N LYS A 193 -23.15 3.17 2.57
CA LYS A 193 -22.93 2.02 1.71
C LYS A 193 -23.96 0.93 2.02
N LYS A 194 -24.35 0.15 1.02
CA LYS A 194 -25.20 -1.05 1.18
C LYS A 194 -24.33 -2.29 1.40
N ARG A 195 -24.92 -3.36 1.95
CA ARG A 195 -24.24 -4.64 2.21
C ARG A 195 -23.59 -5.29 0.98
N LYS A 196 -24.04 -4.96 -0.23
CA LYS A 196 -23.52 -5.50 -1.49
C LYS A 196 -22.51 -4.57 -2.16
N ASP A 197 -22.31 -3.36 -1.64
CA ASP A 197 -21.38 -2.43 -2.24
C ASP A 197 -19.96 -2.84 -1.89
N ALA A 198 -19.06 -2.83 -2.87
CA ALA A 198 -17.64 -3.06 -2.62
C ALA A 198 -17.08 -2.00 -1.68
N ILE A 199 -16.23 -2.42 -0.75
CA ILE A 199 -15.49 -1.56 0.18
C ILE A 199 -14.00 -1.83 -0.02
N ALA A 200 -13.23 -0.75 -0.22
CA ALA A 200 -11.79 -0.78 -0.39
C ALA A 200 -11.10 -1.19 0.94
N TYR A 201 -10.44 -2.36 0.96
CA TYR A 201 -9.67 -2.84 2.12
C TYR A 201 -8.17 -2.54 1.99
N GLY A 202 -7.65 -2.41 0.77
CA GLY A 202 -6.24 -2.17 0.47
C GLY A 202 -5.60 -1.03 1.25
N PRO A 203 -6.25 0.13 1.44
CA PRO A 203 -5.70 1.25 2.18
C PRO A 203 -5.38 0.91 3.64
N TYR A 204 -6.22 0.10 4.28
CA TYR A 204 -6.02 -0.27 5.68
C TYR A 204 -4.86 -1.25 5.84
N PHE A 205 -4.70 -2.18 4.90
CA PHE A 205 -3.51 -3.03 4.85
C PHE A 205 -2.25 -2.22 4.59
N ALA A 206 -2.28 -1.27 3.66
CA ALA A 206 -1.13 -0.39 3.38
C ALA A 206 -0.74 0.48 4.58
N ILE A 207 -1.71 1.04 5.31
CA ILE A 207 -1.44 1.82 6.53
C ILE A 207 -0.87 0.91 7.63
N ALA A 208 -1.49 -0.25 7.88
CA ALA A 208 -1.00 -1.20 8.88
C ALA A 208 0.43 -1.67 8.55
N ALA A 209 0.73 -1.88 7.27
CA ALA A 209 2.04 -2.29 6.80
C ALA A 209 3.12 -1.21 7.00
N MET A 210 2.76 0.07 6.84
CA MET A 210 3.65 1.19 7.18
C MET A 210 3.94 1.24 8.69
N ILE A 211 2.92 1.02 9.52
CA ILE A 211 3.06 0.96 10.98
C ILE A 211 3.90 -0.25 11.41
N ALA A 212 3.81 -1.37 10.69
CA ALA A 212 4.57 -2.58 10.98
C ALA A 212 6.10 -2.40 10.90
N LEU A 213 6.60 -1.32 10.30
CA LEU A 213 8.04 -1.02 10.28
C LEU A 213 8.62 -0.71 11.67
N TYR A 214 7.77 -0.34 12.63
CA TYR A 214 8.14 0.04 14.00
C TYR A 214 7.94 -1.06 15.03
N VAL A 215 7.40 -2.19 14.60
CA VAL A 215 7.17 -3.39 15.43
C VAL A 215 8.35 -4.34 15.23
#